data_AF-A0A2A6CWC8-F1
#
_entry.id   AF-A0A2A6CWC8-F1
#
_cell.length_a   1.000
_cell.length_b   1.000
_cell.length_c   1.000
_cell.angle_alpha   90.00
_cell.angle_beta   90.00
_cell.angle_gamma   90.00
#
_symmetry.space_group_name_H-M   'P 1'
#
loop_
_entity.id
_entity.type
_entity.pdbx_description
1 polymer ?
#
loop_
_entity_poly.entity_id
_entity_poly.type
_entity_poly.pdbx_seq_one_letter_code
_entity_poly.pdbx_strand_id
1 'polypeptide(L)'
;MPATLNLGQNDHVITIDYKLQSSDYKLQTCIPVLFTVVENSLSRRSSRFVTASVTIRHGIVRIVTQSVTIVTPRHIQWDKGDGSSRRPKGDFGIKFNCENGGPVPDHVTDAIHKITTEISSYSICRDINVDTGIIGHHEFDVDGMGKYIVDVIDSVEDYVELMKTIFDFPTLRILIDSMHGATGPYVSTIFNDLLGCVGTDLLRTVPKPDFGGCYPDPNLTYAKDLVDRMRVGEVDMGAAFDGDGDRNMILGKSAFFVCPSDSLAVIANYIDCIPYFKNINVAGFARSMPTAAAVDLVAKKKRIEGI
;
A
#
# COMPACT_ATOMS: atom_id res chain seq x y z
N MET A 1 18.28 -44.20 -17.11
CA MET A 1 17.44 -44.22 -15.90
C MET A 1 17.14 -42.77 -15.55
N PRO A 2 15.90 -42.27 -15.68
CA PRO A 2 15.64 -40.92 -15.21
C PRO A 2 15.54 -40.95 -13.69
N ALA A 3 16.42 -40.19 -13.05
CA ALA A 3 16.42 -40.01 -11.61
C ALA A 3 15.20 -39.18 -11.21
N THR A 4 14.37 -39.73 -10.34
CA THR A 4 13.28 -39.04 -9.66
C THR A 4 13.89 -38.01 -8.72
N LEU A 5 13.72 -36.71 -9.00
CA LEU A 5 14.07 -35.66 -8.05
C LEU A 5 12.82 -35.36 -7.20
N ASN A 6 12.88 -35.75 -5.92
CA ASN A 6 11.87 -35.37 -4.93
C ASN A 6 11.90 -33.85 -4.73
N LEU A 7 10.83 -33.17 -5.13
CA LEU A 7 10.65 -31.73 -4.89
C LEU A 7 10.13 -31.55 -3.46
N GLY A 8 11.03 -31.16 -2.56
CA GLY A 8 10.66 -30.68 -1.23
C GLY A 8 9.92 -29.34 -1.32
N GLN A 9 8.91 -29.17 -0.47
CA GLN A 9 8.22 -27.91 -0.21
C GLN A 9 9.23 -26.78 0.00
N ASN A 10 9.35 -25.83 -0.94
CA ASN A 10 9.81 -24.46 -0.71
C ASN A 10 9.62 -23.61 -1.98
N ASP A 11 9.05 -22.43 -1.78
CA ASP A 11 9.22 -21.21 -2.58
C ASP A 11 8.88 -21.27 -4.08
N HIS A 12 7.63 -20.94 -4.42
CA HIS A 12 7.21 -20.59 -5.77
C HIS A 12 6.66 -19.17 -5.77
N VAL A 13 7.43 -18.21 -6.30
CA VAL A 13 6.93 -16.88 -6.68
C VAL A 13 6.86 -16.85 -8.20
N ILE A 14 5.64 -16.72 -8.71
CA ILE A 14 5.33 -16.67 -10.15
C ILE A 14 5.36 -15.20 -10.57
N THR A 15 6.24 -14.84 -11.50
CA THR A 15 6.15 -13.56 -12.23
C THR A 15 5.31 -13.77 -13.47
N ILE A 16 4.48 -12.78 -13.78
CA ILE A 16 3.43 -12.91 -14.76
C ILE A 16 3.70 -11.89 -15.86
N ASP A 17 4.03 -12.40 -17.04
CA ASP A 17 4.32 -11.62 -18.23
C ASP A 17 3.03 -10.95 -18.75
N TYR A 18 3.04 -9.65 -19.02
CA TYR A 18 2.01 -9.03 -19.84
C TYR A 18 2.67 -8.34 -21.03
N LYS A 19 2.58 -8.97 -22.20
CA LYS A 19 2.93 -8.34 -23.47
C LYS A 19 1.67 -7.61 -23.95
N LEU A 20 1.65 -6.28 -23.87
CA LEU A 20 0.67 -5.47 -24.60
C LEU A 20 0.84 -5.80 -26.10
N GLN A 21 0.00 -6.69 -26.63
CA GLN A 21 -0.04 -6.96 -28.06
C GLN A 21 -0.66 -5.74 -28.75
N SER A 22 0.20 -4.80 -29.17
CA SER A 22 -0.01 -4.11 -30.44
C SER A 22 1.19 -4.41 -31.33
N SER A 23 0.91 -4.82 -32.56
CA SER A 23 1.84 -5.48 -33.48
C SER A 23 2.95 -4.59 -34.05
N ASP A 24 3.17 -3.38 -33.53
CA ASP A 24 4.04 -2.38 -34.18
C ASP A 24 5.05 -1.64 -33.29
N TYR A 25 5.25 -2.03 -32.02
CA TYR A 25 6.32 -1.42 -31.22
C TYR A 25 7.66 -2.16 -31.40
N LYS A 26 8.56 -1.55 -32.20
CA LYS A 26 10.01 -1.74 -32.05
C LYS A 26 10.38 -1.58 -30.57
N LEU A 27 11.31 -2.41 -30.09
CA LEU A 27 11.96 -2.41 -28.76
C LEU A 27 12.62 -1.06 -28.41
N GLN A 28 11.81 0.00 -28.24
CA GLN A 28 12.32 1.37 -28.12
C GLN A 28 11.64 2.20 -27.02
N THR A 29 10.77 1.63 -26.21
CA THR A 29 10.11 2.36 -25.12
C THR A 29 10.52 1.80 -23.75
N CYS A 30 11.38 2.55 -23.07
CA CYS A 30 11.66 2.37 -21.65
C CYS A 30 10.39 2.69 -20.85
N ILE A 31 9.66 1.68 -20.39
CA ILE A 31 8.51 1.89 -19.48
C ILE A 31 9.05 1.88 -18.05
N PRO A 32 9.02 3.00 -17.31
CA PRO A 32 9.37 3.00 -15.90
C PRO A 32 8.30 2.27 -15.09
N VAL A 33 8.72 1.46 -14.11
CA VAL A 33 7.80 0.77 -13.19
C VAL A 33 8.16 1.15 -11.75
N LEU A 34 7.16 1.58 -10.99
CA LEU A 34 7.28 1.85 -9.57
C LEU A 34 7.06 0.54 -8.80
N PHE A 35 8.04 0.17 -7.98
CA PHE A 35 7.99 -1.00 -7.12
C PHE A 35 8.07 -0.63 -5.66
N THR A 36 7.21 -1.24 -4.87
CA THR A 36 7.05 -0.92 -3.45
C THR A 36 6.97 -2.29 -2.73
N VAL A 37 7.77 -2.56 -1.66
CA VAL A 37 7.68 -3.76 -0.75
C VAL A 37 7.34 -3.55 0.77
N VAL A 38 6.16 -3.95 1.32
CA VAL A 38 5.85 -3.81 2.78
C VAL A 38 6.78 -4.77 3.47
N GLU A 39 7.59 -4.28 4.41
CA GLU A 39 8.53 -5.15 5.09
C GLU A 39 7.78 -6.29 5.80
N ASN A 40 8.01 -7.51 5.31
CA ASN A 40 7.74 -8.79 5.93
C ASN A 40 8.96 -9.68 5.68
N SER A 41 9.17 -10.67 6.53
CA SER A 41 10.27 -11.63 6.47
C SER A 41 10.42 -12.28 5.08
N LEU A 42 9.32 -12.53 4.38
CA LEU A 42 9.30 -13.00 2.99
C LEU A 42 9.58 -11.88 1.97
N SER A 43 9.16 -10.65 2.27
CA SER A 43 9.18 -9.55 1.32
C SER A 43 10.60 -8.99 1.07
N ARG A 44 11.51 -9.01 2.06
CA ARG A 44 12.93 -8.67 1.86
C ARG A 44 13.66 -9.64 0.91
N ARG A 45 13.18 -10.89 0.83
CA ARG A 45 13.66 -11.84 -0.18
C ARG A 45 13.01 -11.54 -1.52
N SER A 46 11.69 -11.35 -1.54
CA SER A 46 10.95 -11.04 -2.76
C SER A 46 11.37 -9.73 -3.44
N SER A 47 11.74 -8.68 -2.71
CA SER A 47 12.26 -7.43 -3.30
C SER A 47 13.58 -7.68 -4.03
N ARG A 48 14.48 -8.46 -3.44
CA ARG A 48 15.71 -8.90 -4.11
C ARG A 48 15.44 -9.80 -5.32
N PHE A 49 14.35 -10.58 -5.31
CA PHE A 49 13.98 -11.50 -6.41
C PHE A 49 13.18 -10.83 -7.55
N VAL A 50 12.23 -9.94 -7.24
CA VAL A 50 11.24 -9.39 -8.18
C VAL A 50 11.67 -8.03 -8.71
N THR A 51 12.37 -7.22 -7.92
CA THR A 51 12.51 -5.77 -8.17
C THR A 51 13.70 -5.41 -9.05
N ALA A 52 14.55 -6.35 -9.47
CA ALA A 52 15.59 -6.04 -10.45
C ALA A 52 15.74 -7.15 -11.47
N SER A 53 15.93 -8.39 -11.01
CA SER A 53 16.39 -9.49 -11.84
C SER A 53 15.44 -9.92 -12.98
N VAL A 54 14.11 -9.81 -12.83
CA VAL A 54 13.13 -10.37 -13.79
C VAL A 54 12.68 -9.35 -14.85
N THR A 55 12.66 -8.06 -14.48
CA THR A 55 12.21 -6.95 -15.35
C THR A 55 13.20 -6.61 -16.47
N ILE A 56 14.49 -6.87 -16.25
CA ILE A 56 15.60 -6.52 -17.14
C ILE A 56 15.44 -7.12 -18.54
N ARG A 57 15.02 -8.39 -18.65
CA ARG A 57 14.98 -9.08 -19.95
C ARG A 57 13.74 -8.73 -20.79
N HIS A 58 12.83 -7.92 -20.25
CA HIS A 58 11.55 -7.57 -20.88
C HIS A 58 11.47 -6.11 -21.34
N GLY A 59 12.60 -5.38 -21.33
CA GLY A 59 12.68 -4.00 -21.85
C GLY A 59 12.25 -2.91 -20.86
N ILE A 60 12.04 -3.26 -19.59
CA ILE A 60 11.93 -2.28 -18.51
C ILE A 60 13.34 -1.81 -18.18
N VAL A 61 13.61 -0.53 -18.44
CA VAL A 61 14.96 0.06 -18.32
C VAL A 61 15.12 0.87 -17.03
N ARG A 62 14.02 1.24 -16.37
CA ARG A 62 14.03 2.07 -15.16
C ARG A 62 13.06 1.55 -14.12
N ILE A 63 13.55 1.35 -12.91
CA ILE A 63 12.71 1.06 -11.73
C ILE A 63 12.86 2.18 -10.73
N VAL A 64 11.74 2.59 -10.15
CA VAL A 64 11.71 3.48 -8.98
C VAL A 64 11.29 2.63 -7.78
N THR A 65 11.98 2.73 -6.65
CA THR A 65 11.62 1.97 -5.43
C THR A 65 11.62 2.83 -4.17
N GLN A 66 10.65 2.57 -3.28
CA GLN A 66 10.49 3.24 -1.98
C GLN A 66 10.77 2.26 -0.84
N SER A 67 11.54 2.71 0.15
CA SER A 67 11.92 1.99 1.37
C SER A 67 10.77 1.75 2.37
N VAL A 68 9.60 2.36 2.15
CA VAL A 68 8.38 2.19 2.96
C VAL A 68 7.22 2.04 1.99
N THR A 69 6.43 0.99 2.15
CA THR A 69 5.72 0.45 1.00
C THR A 69 4.26 0.14 1.23
N ILE A 70 3.48 0.18 0.15
CA ILE A 70 2.22 -0.57 -0.06
C ILE A 70 2.36 -1.99 -0.71
N VAL A 71 2.12 -3.03 0.09
CA VAL A 71 1.81 -4.43 -0.25
C VAL A 71 0.96 -4.96 0.90
N THR A 72 -0.37 -4.94 0.76
CA THR A 72 -1.25 -5.73 1.65
C THR A 72 -2.01 -6.79 0.88
N PRO A 73 -2.36 -7.89 1.57
CA PRO A 73 -3.34 -8.85 1.08
C PRO A 73 -4.71 -8.18 1.06
N ARG A 74 -5.12 -7.64 -0.11
CA ARG A 74 -6.54 -7.38 -0.34
C ARG A 74 -7.27 -8.73 -0.32
N HIS A 75 -8.12 -8.92 0.68
CA HIS A 75 -9.01 -10.08 0.82
C HIS A 75 -8.32 -11.44 1.06
N ILE A 76 -7.52 -11.57 2.11
CA ILE A 76 -7.57 -12.84 2.85
C ILE A 76 -8.68 -12.67 3.88
N GLN A 77 -9.79 -13.36 3.64
CA GLN A 77 -10.67 -13.77 4.73
C GLN A 77 -9.73 -14.51 5.70
N TRP A 78 -9.30 -13.83 6.77
CA TRP A 78 -8.53 -14.46 7.83
C TRP A 78 -9.41 -15.57 8.35
N ASP A 79 -9.14 -16.78 7.86
CA ASP A 79 -10.01 -17.90 8.11
C ASP A 79 -10.11 -18.00 9.63
N LYS A 80 -11.35 -17.96 10.15
CA LYS A 80 -11.61 -18.19 11.57
C LYS A 80 -11.38 -19.68 11.81
N GLY A 81 -10.13 -20.12 11.71
CA GLY A 81 -9.69 -21.47 12.04
C GLY A 81 -9.94 -21.69 13.53
N ASP A 82 -10.98 -22.48 13.80
CA ASP A 82 -11.15 -23.45 14.90
C ASP A 82 -10.44 -23.24 16.25
N GLY A 83 -10.24 -22.01 16.72
CA GLY A 83 -9.70 -21.77 18.06
C GLY A 83 -8.29 -22.33 18.30
N SER A 84 -7.57 -22.79 17.26
CA SER A 84 -6.16 -23.15 17.36
C SER A 84 -5.30 -21.93 16.96
N SER A 85 -4.61 -21.37 17.95
CA SER A 85 -3.79 -20.16 17.89
C SER A 85 -2.60 -20.25 16.92
N ARG A 86 -2.83 -20.23 15.61
CA ARG A 86 -1.76 -20.09 14.61
C ARG A 86 -1.67 -18.62 14.18
N ARG A 87 -0.75 -17.91 14.84
CA ARG A 87 -0.24 -16.60 14.39
C ARG A 87 0.15 -16.70 12.90
N PRO A 88 -0.06 -15.66 12.08
CA PRO A 88 0.26 -15.74 10.66
C PRO A 88 1.74 -16.06 10.48
N LYS A 89 2.06 -17.17 9.82
CA LYS A 89 3.39 -17.36 9.23
C LYS A 89 3.43 -16.43 8.02
N GLY A 90 3.78 -15.16 8.27
CA GLY A 90 3.94 -14.06 7.30
C GLY A 90 3.23 -14.26 5.97
N ASP A 91 2.07 -13.64 5.78
CA ASP A 91 1.40 -13.68 4.48
C ASP A 91 2.15 -12.85 3.44
N PHE A 92 2.11 -13.32 2.18
CA PHE A 92 2.73 -12.69 1.02
C PHE A 92 1.66 -12.42 -0.04
N GLY A 93 1.60 -11.18 -0.53
CA GLY A 93 0.76 -10.77 -1.64
C GLY A 93 1.55 -9.90 -2.61
N ILE A 94 1.12 -9.84 -3.87
CA ILE A 94 1.63 -8.89 -4.86
C ILE A 94 0.43 -8.16 -5.45
N LYS A 95 0.47 -6.83 -5.44
CA LYS A 95 -0.57 -5.95 -6.00
C LYS A 95 0.02 -5.23 -7.21
N PHE A 96 -0.67 -5.35 -8.34
CA PHE A 96 -0.30 -4.66 -9.58
C PHE A 96 -1.29 -3.53 -9.84
N ASN A 97 -0.75 -2.34 -10.16
CA ASN A 97 -1.52 -1.14 -10.45
C ASN A 97 -1.23 -0.68 -11.90
N CYS A 98 -2.19 0.01 -12.51
CA CYS A 98 -2.06 0.59 -13.84
C CYS A 98 -1.36 1.97 -13.82
N GLU A 99 -1.09 2.51 -15.01
CA GLU A 99 -0.49 3.83 -15.23
C GLU A 99 -1.26 5.00 -14.57
N ASN A 100 -2.55 4.84 -14.34
CA ASN A 100 -3.39 5.82 -13.63
C ASN A 100 -3.27 5.74 -12.09
N GLY A 101 -2.42 4.84 -11.57
CA GLY A 101 -2.24 4.59 -10.13
C GLY A 101 -3.31 3.69 -9.49
N GLY A 102 -4.36 3.33 -10.22
CA GLY A 102 -5.45 2.46 -9.75
C GLY A 102 -5.13 0.96 -9.85
N PRO A 103 -5.95 0.09 -9.22
CA PRO A 103 -5.82 -1.35 -9.40
C PRO A 103 -6.02 -1.76 -10.87
N VAL A 104 -5.37 -2.85 -11.27
CA VAL A 104 -5.61 -3.41 -12.61
C VAL A 104 -7.05 -3.92 -12.78
N PRO A 105 -7.64 -3.75 -13.98
CA PRO A 105 -8.99 -4.22 -14.27
C PRO A 105 -9.04 -5.74 -14.48
N ASP A 106 -10.24 -6.31 -14.34
CA ASP A 106 -10.46 -7.77 -14.36
C ASP A 106 -9.89 -8.48 -15.58
N HIS A 107 -10.02 -7.90 -16.78
CA HIS A 107 -9.47 -8.50 -18.00
C HIS A 107 -7.94 -8.64 -17.98
N VAL A 108 -7.24 -7.75 -17.26
CA VAL A 108 -5.78 -7.85 -17.07
C VAL A 108 -5.47 -8.92 -16.03
N THR A 109 -6.20 -8.98 -14.91
CA THR A 109 -6.00 -10.04 -13.90
C THR A 109 -6.30 -11.43 -14.44
N ASP A 110 -7.30 -11.56 -15.32
CA ASP A 110 -7.65 -12.82 -15.98
C ASP A 110 -6.56 -13.27 -16.96
N ALA A 111 -6.03 -12.32 -17.74
CA ALA A 111 -4.91 -12.59 -18.65
C ALA A 111 -3.66 -13.01 -17.87
N ILE A 112 -3.37 -12.30 -16.77
CA ILE A 112 -2.31 -12.63 -15.83
C ILE A 112 -2.53 -14.05 -15.28
N HIS A 113 -3.71 -14.36 -14.75
CA HIS A 113 -4.04 -15.68 -14.22
C HIS A 113 -3.83 -16.78 -15.28
N LYS A 114 -4.33 -16.59 -16.50
CA LYS A 114 -4.12 -17.55 -17.60
C LYS A 114 -2.63 -17.86 -17.82
N ILE A 115 -1.79 -16.83 -17.88
CA ILE A 115 -0.34 -16.98 -18.07
C ILE A 115 0.28 -17.77 -16.91
N THR A 116 -0.15 -17.54 -15.66
CA THR A 116 0.35 -18.33 -14.50
C THR A 116 0.08 -19.82 -14.63
N THR A 117 -0.99 -20.21 -15.32
CA THR A 117 -1.36 -21.62 -15.49
C THR A 117 -0.64 -22.30 -16.64
N GLU A 118 -0.07 -21.52 -17.56
CA GLU A 118 0.56 -22.00 -18.80
C GLU A 118 2.09 -21.81 -18.81
N ILE A 119 2.63 -20.96 -17.93
CA ILE A 119 4.05 -20.62 -17.89
C ILE A 119 4.93 -21.86 -17.65
N SER A 120 5.91 -22.06 -18.51
CA SER A 120 6.87 -23.18 -18.44
C SER A 120 8.30 -22.74 -18.13
N SER A 121 8.60 -21.44 -18.28
CA SER A 121 9.89 -20.86 -17.96
C SER A 121 9.75 -19.37 -17.69
N TYR A 122 10.70 -18.80 -16.95
CA TYR A 122 10.82 -17.35 -16.73
C TYR A 122 12.30 -16.94 -16.84
N SER A 123 12.55 -15.65 -17.06
CA SER A 123 13.91 -15.10 -17.18
C SER A 123 14.31 -14.33 -15.93
N ILE A 124 15.58 -14.44 -15.52
CA ILE A 124 16.10 -13.77 -14.32
C ILE A 124 17.60 -13.44 -14.48
N CYS A 125 18.01 -12.23 -14.09
CA CYS A 125 19.39 -11.76 -13.99
C CYS A 125 19.81 -11.69 -12.52
N ARG A 126 20.55 -12.71 -12.04
CA ARG A 126 20.88 -12.85 -10.61
C ARG A 126 21.97 -11.89 -10.12
N ASP A 127 22.69 -11.26 -11.05
CA ASP A 127 23.87 -10.46 -10.73
C ASP A 127 23.53 -9.01 -10.36
N ILE A 128 22.30 -8.56 -10.67
CA ILE A 128 21.84 -7.24 -10.24
C ILE A 128 21.34 -7.32 -8.79
N ASN A 129 22.03 -6.57 -7.92
CA ASN A 129 21.68 -6.43 -6.51
C ASN A 129 21.78 -4.95 -6.13
N VAL A 130 20.63 -4.35 -5.79
CA VAL A 130 20.52 -2.96 -5.34
C VAL A 130 20.23 -2.96 -3.84
N ASP A 131 20.97 -2.15 -3.08
CA ASP A 131 20.61 -1.88 -1.70
C ASP A 131 19.48 -0.85 -1.64
N THR A 132 18.25 -1.30 -1.38
CA THR A 132 17.05 -0.45 -1.29
C THR A 132 17.03 0.43 -0.03
N GLY A 133 18.02 0.30 0.86
CA GLY A 133 18.24 1.22 1.98
C GLY A 133 19.03 2.48 1.60
N ILE A 134 19.61 2.52 0.39
CA ILE A 134 20.44 3.63 -0.08
C ILE A 134 19.71 4.39 -1.19
N ILE A 135 19.15 5.54 -0.84
CA ILE A 135 18.57 6.49 -1.79
C ILE A 135 19.63 6.88 -2.82
N GLY A 136 19.26 6.86 -4.09
CA GLY A 136 20.15 7.24 -5.18
C GLY A 136 19.82 6.61 -6.52
N HIS A 137 20.61 7.00 -7.51
CA HIS A 137 20.57 6.50 -8.88
C HIS A 137 21.61 5.39 -9.05
N HIS A 138 21.17 4.19 -9.40
CA HIS A 138 22.00 3.00 -9.54
C HIS A 138 21.96 2.51 -10.99
N GLU A 139 23.10 2.53 -11.69
CA GLU A 139 23.23 2.04 -13.07
C GLU A 139 23.89 0.66 -13.11
N PHE A 140 23.38 -0.23 -13.96
CA PHE A 140 23.91 -1.56 -14.23
C PHE A 140 24.05 -1.75 -15.74
N ASP A 141 25.15 -2.37 -16.19
CA ASP A 141 25.27 -2.84 -17.56
C ASP A 141 24.85 -4.32 -17.61
N VAL A 142 23.86 -4.63 -18.45
CA VAL A 142 23.33 -5.97 -18.59
C VAL A 142 23.66 -6.50 -19.97
N ASP A 143 24.39 -7.61 -19.99
CA ASP A 143 24.78 -8.33 -21.20
C ASP A 143 23.60 -8.52 -22.17
N GLY A 144 23.71 -7.92 -23.35
CA GLY A 144 22.72 -8.00 -24.41
C GLY A 144 21.47 -7.13 -24.24
N MET A 145 21.36 -6.36 -23.15
CA MET A 145 20.23 -5.46 -22.87
C MET A 145 20.65 -3.98 -22.68
N GLY A 146 21.92 -3.72 -22.40
CA GLY A 146 22.48 -2.38 -22.22
C GLY A 146 22.29 -1.85 -20.80
N LYS A 147 22.25 -0.51 -20.67
CA LYS A 147 22.12 0.16 -19.38
C LYS A 147 20.74 -0.08 -18.76
N TYR A 148 20.76 -0.46 -17.49
CA TYR A 148 19.60 -0.66 -16.63
C TYR A 148 19.72 0.23 -15.40
N ILE A 149 18.63 0.91 -15.04
CA ILE A 149 18.61 1.95 -14.01
C ILE A 149 17.66 1.55 -12.89
N VAL A 150 18.11 1.69 -11.64
CA VAL A 150 17.28 1.61 -10.45
C VAL A 150 17.44 2.89 -9.65
N ASP A 151 16.36 3.64 -9.49
CA ASP A 151 16.28 4.79 -8.60
C ASP A 151 15.64 4.36 -7.28
N VAL A 152 16.40 4.45 -6.20
CA VAL A 152 15.87 4.32 -4.83
C VAL A 152 15.54 5.74 -4.36
N ILE A 153 14.29 5.99 -4.00
CA ILE A 153 13.80 7.32 -3.60
C ILE A 153 13.36 7.33 -2.15
N ASP A 154 13.27 8.54 -1.56
CA ASP A 154 12.63 8.71 -0.27
C ASP A 154 11.17 8.25 -0.35
N SER A 155 10.70 7.59 0.72
CA SER A 155 9.35 7.00 0.71
C SER A 155 8.26 8.00 1.06
N VAL A 156 8.62 9.10 1.70
CA VAL A 156 7.71 10.05 2.34
C VAL A 156 7.70 11.40 1.63
N GLU A 157 8.83 11.85 1.09
CA GLU A 157 9.03 13.19 0.53
C GLU A 157 7.98 13.59 -0.52
N ASP A 158 7.84 12.83 -1.62
CA ASP A 158 6.88 13.13 -2.68
C ASP A 158 5.42 13.13 -2.17
N TYR A 159 5.11 12.24 -1.23
CA TYR A 159 3.79 12.15 -0.63
C TYR A 159 3.50 13.37 0.26
N VAL A 160 4.49 13.83 1.04
CA VAL A 160 4.38 15.04 1.85
C VAL A 160 4.14 16.26 0.98
N GLU A 161 4.87 16.40 -0.12
CA GLU A 161 4.65 17.51 -1.05
C GLU A 161 3.25 17.47 -1.65
N LEU A 162 2.76 16.30 -2.06
CA LEU A 162 1.36 16.14 -2.47
C LEU A 162 0.38 16.55 -1.36
N MET A 163 0.56 16.08 -0.12
CA MET A 163 -0.32 16.43 0.99
C MET A 163 -0.37 17.94 1.26
N LYS A 164 0.76 18.65 1.16
CA LYS A 164 0.82 20.12 1.30
C LYS A 164 0.03 20.85 0.22
N THR A 165 -0.15 20.25 -0.96
CA THR A 165 -1.04 20.81 -2.00
C THR A 165 -2.53 20.58 -1.71
N ILE A 166 -2.87 19.61 -0.86
CA ILE A 166 -4.24 19.20 -0.61
C ILE A 166 -4.81 19.86 0.66
N PHE A 167 -4.00 19.88 1.73
CA PHE A 167 -4.40 20.30 3.07
C PHE A 167 -3.59 21.49 3.57
N ASP A 168 -4.21 22.27 4.46
CA ASP A 168 -3.47 23.18 5.34
C ASP A 168 -2.80 22.36 6.44
N PHE A 169 -1.62 22.78 6.90
CA PHE A 169 -0.84 22.07 7.93
C PHE A 169 -0.81 22.85 9.26
N PRO A 170 -1.95 23.07 9.94
CA PRO A 170 -1.96 23.66 11.26
C PRO A 170 -1.49 22.65 12.32
N THR A 171 -1.06 23.14 13.48
CA THR A 171 -0.76 22.25 14.61
C THR A 171 -1.98 21.41 14.96
N LEU A 172 -1.78 20.10 15.08
CA LEU A 172 -2.82 19.13 15.39
C LEU A 172 -2.33 18.23 16.52
N ARG A 173 -3.25 17.81 17.40
CA ARG A 173 -3.00 16.74 18.37
C ARG A 173 -3.99 15.61 18.13
N ILE A 174 -3.46 14.44 17.78
CA ILE A 174 -4.23 13.24 17.47
C ILE A 174 -3.42 12.01 17.93
N LEU A 175 -4.11 11.00 18.44
CA LEU A 175 -3.50 9.71 18.80
C LEU A 175 -3.52 8.78 17.59
N ILE A 176 -2.37 8.48 17.00
CA ILE A 176 -2.30 7.68 15.77
C ILE A 176 -1.60 6.36 16.02
N ASP A 177 -2.11 5.28 15.45
CA ASP A 177 -1.52 3.96 15.50
C ASP A 177 -1.23 3.40 14.10
N SER A 178 0.05 3.28 13.77
CA SER A 178 0.49 2.71 12.49
C SER A 178 0.55 1.19 12.49
N MET A 179 0.26 0.53 13.62
CA MET A 179 0.22 -0.93 13.76
C MET A 179 1.48 -1.66 13.23
N HIS A 180 2.65 -1.02 13.32
CA HIS A 180 3.91 -1.50 12.73
C HIS A 180 3.87 -1.69 11.20
N GLY A 181 2.91 -1.08 10.52
CA GLY A 181 2.76 -1.07 9.08
C GLY A 181 3.53 0.06 8.40
N ALA A 182 3.28 0.22 7.11
CA ALA A 182 3.98 1.15 6.25
C ALA A 182 3.72 2.62 6.57
N THR A 183 2.61 2.96 7.22
CA THR A 183 2.29 4.36 7.53
C THR A 183 3.22 4.98 8.58
N GLY A 184 4.03 4.20 9.28
CA GLY A 184 4.85 4.67 10.40
C GLY A 184 5.75 5.88 10.11
N PRO A 185 6.61 5.82 9.09
CA PRO A 185 7.43 6.96 8.65
C PRO A 185 6.61 8.17 8.20
N TYR A 186 5.52 7.94 7.45
CA TYR A 186 4.59 9.01 7.05
C TYR A 186 3.95 9.70 8.26
N VAL A 187 3.53 8.91 9.25
CA VAL A 187 2.92 9.43 10.48
C VAL A 187 3.93 10.24 11.29
N SER A 188 5.17 9.75 11.38
CA SER A 188 6.23 10.48 12.08
C SER A 188 6.51 11.81 11.38
N THR A 189 6.76 11.82 10.06
CA THR A 189 7.07 13.07 9.34
C THR A 189 5.88 14.03 9.30
N ILE A 190 4.70 13.56 8.90
CA ILE A 190 3.54 14.46 8.74
C ILE A 190 3.04 14.91 10.10
N PHE A 191 2.75 14.00 11.03
CA PHE A 191 2.08 14.38 12.27
C PHE A 191 3.06 14.87 13.34
N ASN A 192 4.23 14.25 13.53
CA ASN A 192 5.22 14.74 14.52
C ASN A 192 5.98 15.96 14.01
N ASP A 193 6.70 15.83 12.89
CA ASP A 193 7.65 16.85 12.46
C ASP A 193 6.96 18.09 11.88
N LEU A 194 5.90 17.90 11.07
CA LEU A 194 5.24 19.00 10.36
C LEU A 194 4.01 19.56 11.10
N LEU A 195 3.18 18.71 11.72
CA LEU A 195 1.96 19.14 12.42
C LEU A 195 2.12 19.24 13.95
N GLY A 196 3.29 18.93 14.50
CA GLY A 196 3.61 19.15 15.92
C GLY A 196 2.87 18.23 16.90
N CYS A 197 2.36 17.07 16.48
CA CYS A 197 1.89 16.02 17.39
C CYS A 197 3.04 15.57 18.29
N VAL A 198 2.74 15.22 19.55
CA VAL A 198 3.75 14.69 20.47
C VAL A 198 4.02 13.23 20.12
N GLY A 199 5.29 12.81 20.09
CA GLY A 199 5.66 11.43 19.78
C GLY A 199 5.00 10.36 20.67
N THR A 200 4.63 10.70 21.90
CA THR A 200 3.87 9.80 22.80
C THR A 200 2.44 9.54 22.33
N ASP A 201 1.89 10.39 21.46
CA ASP A 201 0.59 10.21 20.82
C ASP A 201 0.73 9.47 19.47
N LEU A 202 1.91 8.95 19.13
CA LEU A 202 2.14 8.14 17.94
C LEU A 202 2.58 6.72 18.34
N LEU A 203 1.74 5.74 18.05
CA LEU A 203 1.89 4.35 18.43
C LEU A 203 2.42 3.54 17.25
N ARG A 204 3.40 2.67 17.53
CA ARG A 204 3.86 1.61 16.61
C ARG A 204 4.27 2.13 15.22
N THR A 205 4.92 3.30 15.17
CA THR A 205 5.37 3.97 13.93
C THR A 205 6.67 3.42 13.33
N VAL A 206 7.30 2.43 13.97
CA VAL A 206 8.44 1.71 13.38
C VAL A 206 7.89 0.48 12.65
N PRO A 207 8.02 0.39 11.32
CA PRO A 207 7.59 -0.78 10.55
C PRO A 207 8.29 -2.05 11.04
N LYS A 208 7.58 -3.17 11.07
CA LYS A 208 8.15 -4.47 11.44
C LYS A 208 7.75 -5.57 10.47
N PRO A 209 8.67 -6.49 10.13
CA PRO A 209 8.38 -7.62 9.26
C PRO A 209 7.15 -8.47 9.64
N ASP A 210 6.90 -8.63 10.93
CA ASP A 210 5.79 -9.41 11.46
C ASP A 210 4.69 -8.53 12.05
N PHE A 211 4.71 -7.23 11.77
CA PHE A 211 3.86 -6.21 12.39
C PHE A 211 3.89 -6.26 13.93
N GLY A 212 5.01 -6.70 14.53
CA GLY A 212 5.13 -6.91 15.97
C GLY A 212 4.32 -8.09 16.50
N GLY A 213 3.96 -9.04 15.64
CA GLY A 213 3.12 -10.20 15.95
C GLY A 213 1.63 -9.88 16.04
N CYS A 214 1.20 -8.70 15.58
CA CYS A 214 -0.18 -8.25 15.55
C CYS A 214 -0.80 -8.39 14.15
N TYR A 215 -2.13 -8.38 14.07
CA TYR A 215 -2.85 -8.20 12.80
C TYR A 215 -2.95 -6.71 12.51
N PRO A 216 -2.35 -6.18 11.43
CA PRO A 216 -2.43 -4.77 11.07
C PRO A 216 -3.77 -4.50 10.37
N ASP A 217 -4.87 -4.64 11.11
CA ASP A 217 -6.23 -4.45 10.62
C ASP A 217 -6.99 -3.49 11.57
N PRO A 218 -7.27 -2.24 11.14
CA PRO A 218 -7.73 -1.18 12.02
C PRO A 218 -9.21 -1.38 12.34
N ASN A 219 -9.49 -2.10 13.43
CA ASN A 219 -10.82 -2.29 13.97
C ASN A 219 -10.77 -2.38 15.50
N LEU A 220 -11.95 -2.33 16.15
CA LEU A 220 -12.07 -2.32 17.62
C LEU A 220 -11.48 -3.56 18.32
N THR A 221 -11.21 -4.65 17.57
CA THR A 221 -10.62 -5.89 18.11
C THR A 221 -9.09 -5.81 18.10
N TYR A 222 -8.48 -5.47 16.96
CA TYR A 222 -7.01 -5.52 16.81
C TYR A 222 -6.31 -4.20 17.16
N ALA A 223 -7.01 -3.07 17.10
CA ALA A 223 -6.49 -1.77 17.55
C ALA A 223 -6.84 -1.50 19.03
N LYS A 224 -6.79 -2.54 19.88
CA LYS A 224 -7.19 -2.47 21.29
C LYS A 224 -6.41 -1.42 22.08
N ASP A 225 -5.10 -1.32 21.88
CA ASP A 225 -4.24 -0.38 22.61
C ASP A 225 -4.63 1.08 22.32
N LEU A 226 -4.93 1.39 21.06
CA LEU A 226 -5.49 2.68 20.66
C LEU A 226 -6.85 2.94 21.34
N VAL A 227 -7.77 1.97 21.29
CA VAL A 227 -9.10 2.10 21.89
C VAL A 227 -9.00 2.35 23.39
N ASP A 228 -8.15 1.60 24.10
CA ASP A 228 -7.99 1.75 25.54
C ASP A 228 -7.38 3.10 25.93
N ARG A 229 -6.39 3.59 25.17
CA ARG A 229 -5.88 4.96 25.37
C ARG A 229 -6.94 6.02 25.10
N MET A 230 -7.74 5.87 24.04
CA MET A 230 -8.83 6.79 23.74
C MET A 230 -9.92 6.80 24.82
N ARG A 231 -10.14 5.67 25.54
CA ARG A 231 -11.07 5.60 26.68
C ARG A 231 -10.62 6.40 27.89
N VAL A 232 -9.31 6.57 28.10
CA VAL A 232 -8.78 7.44 29.17
C VAL A 232 -9.18 8.90 28.94
N GLY A 233 -9.32 9.30 27.67
CA GLY A 233 -9.89 10.61 27.30
C GLY A 233 -8.90 11.78 27.29
N GLU A 234 -7.59 11.50 27.21
CA GLU A 234 -6.52 12.52 27.16
C GLU A 234 -6.43 13.25 25.80
N VAL A 235 -6.98 12.64 24.75
CA VAL A 235 -6.98 13.13 23.37
C VAL A 235 -8.41 13.02 22.82
N ASP A 236 -8.84 14.02 22.04
CA ASP A 236 -10.20 14.08 21.51
C ASP A 236 -10.39 13.28 20.22
N MET A 237 -9.29 12.91 19.54
CA MET A 237 -9.30 12.17 18.29
C MET A 237 -8.20 11.11 18.26
N GLY A 238 -8.52 9.96 17.69
CA GLY A 238 -7.55 8.92 17.40
C GLY A 238 -7.78 8.27 16.03
N ALA A 239 -6.73 7.68 15.47
CA ALA A 239 -6.78 6.97 14.20
C ALA A 239 -5.88 5.73 14.22
N ALA A 240 -6.26 4.69 13.47
CA ALA A 240 -5.39 3.55 13.17
C ALA A 240 -5.32 3.31 11.67
N PHE A 241 -4.18 2.83 11.20
CA PHE A 241 -3.96 2.42 9.81
C PHE A 241 -3.69 0.92 9.70
N ASP A 242 -3.98 0.35 8.54
CA ASP A 242 -3.63 -1.04 8.22
C ASP A 242 -2.20 -1.17 7.66
N GLY A 243 -1.84 -2.38 7.23
CA GLY A 243 -0.46 -2.73 6.86
C GLY A 243 0.17 -1.87 5.76
N ASP A 244 -0.58 -1.52 4.71
CA ASP A 244 -0.13 -0.64 3.61
C ASP A 244 -0.67 0.78 3.74
N GLY A 245 -1.65 1.03 4.61
CA GLY A 245 -2.15 2.37 4.89
C GLY A 245 -3.26 2.84 3.95
N ASP A 246 -3.87 1.95 3.16
CA ASP A 246 -5.03 2.30 2.33
C ASP A 246 -6.36 2.25 3.11
N ARG A 247 -6.35 1.69 4.33
CA ARG A 247 -7.49 1.70 5.26
C ARG A 247 -7.20 2.46 6.55
N ASN A 248 -8.25 3.03 7.11
CA ASN A 248 -8.20 3.71 8.40
C ASN A 248 -9.41 3.40 9.29
N MET A 249 -9.21 3.54 10.60
CA MET A 249 -10.27 3.62 11.60
C MET A 249 -10.14 4.95 12.33
N ILE A 250 -11.27 5.61 12.60
CA ILE A 250 -11.32 6.89 13.31
C ILE A 250 -12.08 6.72 14.63
N LEU A 251 -11.53 7.29 15.70
CA LEU A 251 -12.12 7.35 17.04
C LEU A 251 -12.25 8.81 17.48
N GLY A 252 -13.40 9.15 18.05
CA GLY A 252 -13.58 10.37 18.84
C GLY A 252 -13.25 10.15 20.32
N LYS A 253 -13.42 11.21 21.10
CA LYS A 253 -13.23 11.23 22.56
C LYS A 253 -13.94 10.06 23.25
N SER A 254 -13.30 9.53 24.30
CA SER A 254 -13.81 8.38 25.07
C SER A 254 -14.01 7.12 24.22
N ALA A 255 -13.19 6.96 23.18
CA ALA A 255 -13.27 5.90 22.18
C ALA A 255 -14.63 5.81 21.45
N PHE A 256 -15.25 6.96 21.16
CA PHE A 256 -16.43 7.02 20.30
C PHE A 256 -16.08 6.49 18.90
N PHE A 257 -16.62 5.35 18.51
CA PHE A 257 -16.33 4.73 17.22
C PHE A 257 -17.07 5.46 16.09
N VAL A 258 -16.31 6.01 15.14
CA VAL A 258 -16.88 6.59 13.92
C VAL A 258 -17.02 5.47 12.89
N CYS A 259 -18.27 5.10 12.58
CA CYS A 259 -18.55 4.13 11.53
C CYS A 259 -17.96 4.60 10.19
N PRO A 260 -17.27 3.74 9.41
CA PRO A 260 -16.66 4.15 8.13
C PRO A 260 -17.64 4.75 7.13
N SER A 261 -18.90 4.28 7.11
CA SER A 261 -19.94 4.85 6.26
C SER A 261 -20.30 6.28 6.66
N ASP A 262 -20.35 6.56 7.96
CA ASP A 262 -20.61 7.90 8.48
C ASP A 262 -19.38 8.80 8.30
N SER A 263 -18.17 8.26 8.42
CA SER A 263 -16.93 9.00 8.14
C SER A 263 -16.92 9.56 6.72
N LEU A 264 -17.29 8.74 5.72
CA LEU A 264 -17.45 9.19 4.34
C LEU A 264 -18.49 10.31 4.22
N ALA A 265 -19.66 10.15 4.85
CA ALA A 265 -20.72 11.15 4.80
C ALA A 265 -20.32 12.47 5.48
N VAL A 266 -19.61 12.42 6.61
CA VAL A 266 -19.11 13.60 7.32
C VAL A 266 -18.09 14.34 6.46
N ILE A 267 -17.11 13.64 5.88
CA ILE A 267 -16.12 14.25 4.97
C ILE A 267 -16.84 14.90 3.78
N ALA A 268 -17.78 14.19 3.14
CA ALA A 268 -18.55 14.75 2.03
C ALA A 268 -19.35 16.00 2.43
N ASN A 269 -19.89 16.05 3.65
CA ASN A 269 -20.67 17.19 4.13
C ASN A 269 -19.78 18.41 4.42
N TYR A 270 -18.54 18.19 4.85
CA TYR A 270 -17.56 19.22 5.18
C TYR A 270 -16.43 19.33 4.15
N ILE A 271 -16.65 18.88 2.91
CA ILE A 271 -15.62 18.83 1.87
C ILE A 271 -14.99 20.20 1.58
N ASP A 272 -15.77 21.27 1.75
CA ASP A 272 -15.35 22.67 1.57
C ASP A 272 -14.31 23.13 2.62
N CYS A 273 -14.10 22.36 3.69
CA CYS A 273 -13.05 22.63 4.68
C CYS A 273 -11.65 22.26 4.16
N ILE A 274 -11.55 21.40 3.13
CA ILE A 274 -10.29 20.94 2.56
C ILE A 274 -9.87 21.90 1.43
N PRO A 275 -8.70 22.56 1.50
CA PRO A 275 -8.25 23.54 0.51
C PRO A 275 -8.33 23.09 -0.95
N TYR A 276 -7.95 21.84 -1.24
CA TYR A 276 -8.05 21.26 -2.58
C TYR A 276 -9.45 21.39 -3.20
N PHE A 277 -10.49 21.03 -2.44
CA PHE A 277 -11.86 21.01 -2.94
C PHE A 277 -12.51 22.39 -2.99
N LYS A 278 -11.93 23.43 -2.37
CA LYS A 278 -12.41 24.81 -2.50
C LYS A 278 -12.27 25.34 -3.93
N ASN A 279 -11.28 24.84 -4.68
CA ASN A 279 -10.90 25.34 -5.99
C ASN A 279 -11.29 24.39 -7.14
N ILE A 280 -11.97 23.28 -6.84
CA ILE A 280 -12.31 22.25 -7.81
C ILE A 280 -13.81 21.96 -7.69
N ASN A 281 -14.48 21.81 -8.84
CA ASN A 281 -15.86 21.36 -8.85
C ASN A 281 -15.93 19.88 -8.53
N VAL A 282 -16.55 19.53 -7.39
CA VAL A 282 -16.74 18.13 -6.98
C VAL A 282 -17.71 17.45 -7.95
N ALA A 283 -17.21 16.53 -8.77
CA ALA A 283 -17.99 15.88 -9.83
C ALA A 283 -19.08 14.95 -9.26
N GLY A 284 -18.80 14.25 -8.16
CA GLY A 284 -19.73 13.31 -7.56
C GLY A 284 -19.17 12.65 -6.30
N PHE A 285 -20.04 11.97 -5.55
CA PHE A 285 -19.68 11.08 -4.47
C PHE A 285 -20.01 9.64 -4.84
N ALA A 286 -19.12 8.70 -4.53
CA ALA A 286 -19.31 7.29 -4.82
C ALA A 286 -19.18 6.43 -3.55
N ARG A 287 -19.94 5.34 -3.47
CA ARG A 287 -19.76 4.32 -2.43
C ARG A 287 -19.92 2.91 -2.99
N SER A 288 -19.39 1.92 -2.28
CA SER A 288 -19.70 0.52 -2.59
C SER A 288 -21.16 0.20 -2.23
N MET A 289 -21.76 -0.76 -2.92
CA MET A 289 -23.13 -1.21 -2.64
C MET A 289 -23.39 -1.52 -1.15
N PRO A 290 -22.52 -2.27 -0.41
CA PRO A 290 -22.76 -2.57 1.00
C PRO A 290 -22.50 -1.40 1.97
N THR A 291 -21.87 -0.31 1.52
CA THR A 291 -21.68 0.89 2.34
C THR A 291 -23.03 1.56 2.60
N ALA A 292 -23.30 2.01 3.83
CA ALA A 292 -24.58 2.63 4.16
C ALA A 292 -24.80 3.92 3.35
N ALA A 293 -26.06 4.20 3.00
CA ALA A 293 -26.48 5.33 2.15
C ALA A 293 -26.40 6.71 2.83
N ALA A 294 -25.57 6.87 3.87
CA ALA A 294 -25.42 8.13 4.59
C ALA A 294 -24.88 9.24 3.67
N VAL A 295 -23.94 8.91 2.78
CA VAL A 295 -23.37 9.86 1.81
C VAL A 295 -24.41 10.30 0.76
N ASP A 296 -25.36 9.44 0.40
CA ASP A 296 -26.43 9.74 -0.57
C ASP A 296 -27.31 10.89 -0.06
N LEU A 297 -27.56 10.94 1.26
CA LEU A 297 -28.29 12.04 1.90
C LEU A 297 -27.54 13.37 1.77
N VAL A 298 -26.21 13.33 1.88
CA VAL A 298 -25.33 14.49 1.72
C VAL A 298 -25.29 14.94 0.26
N ALA A 299 -25.12 14.01 -0.68
CA ALA A 299 -25.14 14.25 -2.12
C ALA A 299 -26.45 14.97 -2.53
N LYS A 300 -27.59 14.45 -2.09
CA LYS A 300 -28.92 15.05 -2.31
C LYS A 300 -29.02 16.47 -1.75
N LYS A 301 -28.52 16.68 -0.52
CA LYS A 301 -28.56 18.00 0.14
C LYS A 301 -27.67 19.03 -0.58
N LYS A 302 -26.47 18.63 -0.99
CA LYS A 302 -25.50 19.49 -1.70
C LYS A 302 -25.78 19.62 -3.20
N ARG A 303 -26.72 18.84 -3.75
CA ARG A 303 -27.03 18.77 -5.20
C ARG A 303 -25.82 18.37 -6.04
N ILE A 304 -25.05 17.42 -5.52
CA ILE A 304 -23.91 16.79 -6.18
C ILE A 304 -24.36 15.38 -6.60
N GLU A 305 -23.85 14.89 -7.73
CA GLU A 305 -24.16 13.54 -8.21
C GLU A 305 -23.72 12.48 -7.19
N GLY A 306 -24.60 11.51 -6.93
CA GLY A 306 -24.31 10.37 -6.06
C GLY A 306 -24.32 9.08 -6.88
N ILE A 307 -23.27 8.27 -6.77
CA ILE A 307 -23.04 7.04 -7.53
C ILE A 307 -22.93 5.84 -6.58
#